data_AF-A0A1I0ILM7-F1
#
_entry.id   AF-A0A1I0ILM7-F1
#
_cell.length_a   1.000
_cell.length_b   1.000
_cell.length_c   1.000
_cell.angle_alpha   90.00
_cell.angle_beta   90.00
_cell.angle_gamma   90.00
#
_symmetry.space_group_name_H-M   'P 1'
#
loop_
_entity.id
_entity.type
_entity.pdbx_description
1 polymer ?
#
loop_
_entity_poly.entity_id
_entity_poly.type
_entity_poly.pdbx_seq_one_letter_code
_entity_poly.pdbx_strand_id
1 'polypeptide(L)'
;MKKDPKASEAGIQWFTAEESEAKRLELIREYDPARGQARQHLPDEAFASAKSLVERFLPVGTGPAATDRMGNKTRSWLLVDKQSATELKVALSPLHPPFFWLSAGQTAATLKESLAPYFLASPPSESKLERTVRGFLGTGARDQLDLMKLHDRYKASAFLDGMAWGSAYPREPLMDTLPKGAAGQAQAQRYREQARTGTPTFSFRSLYSKSILTAEAHVGLVDGVNLFIAQLRYRPAKQASMIRELNQRLGTRYPEDLPVDLAGALVGLPFDTPDTLRAALAQPHQPAQLSFTLLCLDRLTSDQALAEQQLRAYASHPEGRVRQLVAHLALQRGLQGLLTGMASAEPHPELKKQLSEAVRRLASPAAERGST
;
A
#
# COMPACT_ATOMS: atom_id res chain seq x y z
N MET A 1 13.61 13.94 -29.93
CA MET A 1 13.64 12.53 -29.44
C MET A 1 13.67 11.48 -30.55
N LYS A 2 12.78 11.47 -31.56
CA LYS A 2 12.79 10.43 -32.62
C LYS A 2 14.12 10.27 -33.39
N LYS A 3 14.88 11.36 -33.55
CA LYS A 3 16.19 11.39 -34.22
C LYS A 3 17.38 11.27 -33.26
N ASP A 4 17.14 11.07 -31.96
CA ASP A 4 18.19 10.95 -30.96
C ASP A 4 18.64 9.48 -30.87
N PRO A 5 19.89 9.14 -31.25
CA PRO A 5 20.37 7.76 -31.21
C PRO A 5 20.32 7.15 -29.81
N LYS A 6 20.40 7.96 -28.75
CA LYS A 6 20.29 7.50 -27.35
C LYS A 6 18.89 6.98 -27.00
N ALA A 7 17.87 7.29 -27.80
CA ALA A 7 16.53 6.76 -27.60
C ALA A 7 16.47 5.24 -27.83
N SER A 8 17.16 4.74 -28.87
CA SER A 8 17.21 3.30 -29.14
C SER A 8 17.97 2.54 -28.05
N GLU A 9 19.06 3.10 -27.54
CA GLU A 9 19.82 2.55 -26.40
C GLU A 9 18.97 2.48 -25.12
N ALA A 10 18.01 3.39 -24.95
CA ALA A 10 17.04 3.39 -23.85
C ALA A 10 15.86 2.41 -24.06
N GLY A 11 15.93 1.54 -25.08
CA GLY A 11 14.90 0.53 -25.37
C GLY A 11 13.62 1.09 -26.01
N ILE A 12 13.69 2.29 -26.59
CA ILE A 12 12.53 2.95 -27.20
C ILE A 12 12.34 2.48 -28.64
N GLN A 13 11.10 2.13 -28.97
CA GLN A 13 10.68 1.82 -30.34
C GLN A 13 9.52 2.73 -30.72
N TRP A 14 9.73 3.59 -31.70
CA TRP A 14 8.73 4.54 -32.18
C TRP A 14 7.77 3.86 -33.15
N PHE A 15 6.49 4.20 -33.05
CA PHE A 15 5.46 3.72 -33.96
C PHE A 15 5.41 4.54 -35.26
N THR A 16 4.95 3.90 -36.32
CA THR A 16 4.41 4.58 -37.50
C THR A 16 3.09 5.27 -37.17
N ALA A 17 2.55 6.07 -38.10
CA ALA A 17 1.27 6.72 -37.91
C ALA A 17 0.12 5.70 -37.80
N GLU A 18 0.15 4.67 -38.65
CA GLU A 18 -0.82 3.58 -38.69
C GLU A 18 -0.77 2.76 -37.40
N GLU A 19 0.42 2.42 -36.94
CA GLU A 19 0.63 1.71 -35.67
C GLU A 19 0.13 2.54 -34.48
N SER A 20 0.37 3.86 -34.49
CA SER A 20 -0.07 4.77 -33.43
C SER A 20 -1.60 4.79 -33.31
N GLU A 21 -2.32 4.86 -34.43
CA GLU A 21 -3.80 4.85 -34.41
C GLU A 21 -4.34 3.46 -34.04
N ALA A 22 -3.73 2.38 -34.52
CA ALA A 22 -4.11 1.02 -34.12
C ALA A 22 -3.96 0.83 -32.59
N LYS A 23 -2.84 1.30 -32.02
CA LYS A 23 -2.60 1.26 -30.57
C LYS A 23 -3.50 2.18 -29.79
N ARG A 24 -3.92 3.31 -30.35
CA ARG A 24 -4.92 4.19 -29.74
C ARG A 24 -6.27 3.47 -29.60
N LEU A 25 -6.72 2.77 -30.64
CA LEU A 25 -7.97 2.00 -30.59
C LEU A 25 -7.89 0.85 -29.57
N GLU A 26 -6.74 0.19 -29.46
CA GLU A 26 -6.47 -0.81 -28.41
C GLU A 26 -6.58 -0.19 -27.01
N LEU A 27 -5.93 0.96 -26.79
CA LEU A 27 -5.99 1.66 -25.51
C LEU A 27 -7.42 2.05 -25.11
N ILE A 28 -8.21 2.59 -26.05
CA ILE A 28 -9.60 2.97 -25.77
C ILE A 28 -10.44 1.75 -25.37
N ARG A 29 -10.20 0.58 -25.98
CA ARG A 29 -10.91 -0.66 -25.64
C ARG A 29 -10.62 -1.13 -24.22
N GLU A 30 -9.42 -0.90 -23.70
CA GLU A 30 -9.08 -1.25 -22.30
C GLU A 30 -9.88 -0.46 -21.27
N TYR A 31 -10.44 0.69 -21.67
CA TYR A 31 -11.29 1.55 -20.85
C TYR A 31 -12.78 1.43 -21.22
N ASP A 32 -13.15 0.36 -21.93
CA ASP A 32 -14.55 0.02 -22.16
C ASP A 32 -15.23 -0.44 -20.84
N PRO A 33 -16.37 0.13 -20.43
CA PRO A 33 -17.02 -0.22 -19.16
C PRO A 33 -17.50 -1.67 -19.05
N ALA A 34 -17.78 -2.34 -20.17
CA ALA A 34 -18.35 -3.69 -20.20
C ALA A 34 -17.29 -4.78 -20.34
N ARG A 35 -16.14 -4.46 -20.95
CA ARG A 35 -15.13 -5.46 -21.34
C ARG A 35 -13.68 -5.08 -21.04
N GLY A 36 -13.40 -3.83 -20.66
CA GLY A 36 -12.06 -3.31 -20.47
C GLY A 36 -11.40 -3.80 -19.17
N GLN A 37 -10.08 -4.00 -19.21
CA GLN A 37 -9.31 -4.45 -18.04
C GLN A 37 -8.86 -3.29 -17.15
N ALA A 38 -8.82 -2.05 -17.66
CA ALA A 38 -8.33 -0.88 -16.92
C ALA A 38 -9.27 -0.43 -15.78
N ARG A 39 -10.51 -0.93 -15.74
CA ARG A 39 -11.46 -0.64 -14.65
C ARG A 39 -11.00 -1.21 -13.31
N GLN A 40 -10.22 -2.28 -13.33
CA GLN A 40 -9.88 -3.02 -12.12
C GLN A 40 -9.38 -2.08 -11.03
N HIS A 41 -10.11 -2.08 -9.90
CA HIS A 41 -9.78 -1.37 -8.66
C HIS A 41 -10.02 0.15 -8.62
N LEU A 42 -10.40 0.77 -9.73
CA LEU A 42 -10.76 2.19 -9.75
C LEU A 42 -12.20 2.43 -9.24
N PRO A 43 -12.40 3.44 -8.38
CA PRO A 43 -13.73 4.00 -8.14
C PRO A 43 -14.38 4.49 -9.44
N ASP A 44 -15.70 4.45 -9.53
CA ASP A 44 -16.43 4.76 -10.76
C ASP A 44 -16.13 6.17 -11.29
N GLU A 45 -16.05 7.17 -10.40
CA GLU A 45 -15.70 8.55 -10.77
C GLU A 45 -14.27 8.64 -11.35
N ALA A 46 -13.32 7.94 -10.73
CA ALA A 46 -11.94 7.90 -11.19
C ALA A 46 -11.82 7.19 -12.55
N PHE A 47 -12.58 6.11 -12.75
CA PHE A 47 -12.62 5.40 -14.03
C PHE A 47 -13.25 6.25 -15.14
N ALA A 48 -14.36 6.92 -14.87
CA ALA A 48 -14.99 7.84 -15.83
C ALA A 48 -14.03 8.97 -16.24
N SER A 49 -13.32 9.55 -15.26
CA SER A 49 -12.28 10.55 -15.53
C SER A 49 -11.11 9.98 -16.34
N ALA A 50 -10.63 8.79 -16.00
CA ALA A 50 -9.56 8.11 -16.74
C ALA A 50 -9.95 7.88 -18.21
N LYS A 51 -11.16 7.36 -18.45
CA LYS A 51 -11.69 7.11 -19.79
C LYS A 51 -11.70 8.38 -20.65
N SER A 52 -12.22 9.49 -20.11
CA SER A 52 -12.25 10.77 -20.81
C SER A 52 -10.85 11.29 -21.15
N LEU A 53 -9.88 11.07 -20.25
CA LEU A 53 -8.49 11.46 -20.49
C LEU A 53 -7.83 10.62 -21.58
N VAL A 54 -8.03 9.29 -21.59
CA VAL A 54 -7.40 8.37 -22.56
C VAL A 54 -7.64 8.81 -24.01
N GLU A 55 -8.86 9.26 -24.34
CA GLU A 55 -9.24 9.63 -25.70
C GLU A 55 -8.40 10.77 -26.30
N ARG A 56 -7.81 11.61 -25.43
CA ARG A 56 -6.95 12.74 -25.78
C ARG A 56 -5.53 12.34 -26.16
N PHE A 57 -5.08 11.16 -25.77
CA PHE A 57 -3.70 10.74 -25.98
C PHE A 57 -3.54 9.86 -27.22
N LEU A 58 -2.37 9.99 -27.84
CA LEU A 58 -1.92 9.15 -28.94
C LEU A 58 -0.67 8.38 -28.50
N PRO A 59 -0.68 7.04 -28.49
CA PRO A 59 0.53 6.24 -28.32
C PRO A 59 1.47 6.48 -29.51
N VAL A 60 2.73 6.79 -29.24
CA VAL A 60 3.74 7.11 -30.26
C VAL A 60 4.93 6.17 -30.25
N GLY A 61 5.02 5.28 -29.27
CA GLY A 61 6.04 4.25 -29.20
C GLY A 61 5.92 3.37 -27.95
N THR A 62 6.80 2.38 -27.85
CA THR A 62 7.03 1.61 -26.63
C THR A 62 8.37 1.98 -25.99
N GLY A 63 8.44 1.83 -24.67
CA GLY A 63 9.67 1.92 -23.90
C GLY A 63 10.12 0.56 -23.36
N PRO A 64 10.95 0.58 -22.29
CA PRO A 64 11.41 -0.62 -21.60
C PRO A 64 10.27 -1.52 -21.13
N ALA A 65 10.59 -2.81 -20.96
CA ALA A 65 9.67 -3.81 -20.44
C ALA A 65 9.97 -4.16 -18.98
N ALA A 66 8.92 -4.27 -18.18
CA ALA A 66 8.97 -4.93 -16.89
C ALA A 66 8.66 -6.42 -17.08
N THR A 67 9.31 -7.28 -16.28
CA THR A 67 9.01 -8.72 -16.23
C THR A 67 8.53 -9.07 -14.84
N ASP A 68 7.41 -9.78 -14.77
CA ASP A 68 6.89 -10.35 -13.52
C ASP A 68 7.60 -11.68 -13.20
N ARG A 69 7.34 -12.24 -12.01
CA ARG A 69 7.96 -13.51 -11.59
C ARG A 69 7.46 -14.72 -12.36
N MET A 70 6.35 -14.61 -13.08
CA MET A 70 5.84 -15.65 -13.96
C MET A 70 6.49 -15.60 -15.35
N GLY A 71 7.31 -14.58 -15.62
CA GLY A 71 7.99 -14.36 -16.89
C GLY A 71 7.16 -13.58 -17.91
N ASN A 72 5.99 -13.05 -17.53
CA ASN A 72 5.21 -12.18 -18.39
C ASN A 72 5.89 -10.83 -18.53
N LYS A 73 5.91 -10.30 -19.75
CA LYS A 73 6.57 -9.03 -20.08
C LYS A 73 5.54 -7.97 -20.43
N THR A 74 5.62 -6.82 -19.77
CA THR A 74 4.77 -5.66 -20.05
C THR A 74 5.65 -4.49 -20.45
N ARG A 75 5.47 -4.00 -21.69
CA ARG A 75 6.18 -2.82 -22.19
C ARG A 75 5.45 -1.54 -21.79
N SER A 76 6.23 -0.55 -21.36
CA SER A 76 5.73 0.82 -21.19
C SER A 76 5.34 1.43 -22.53
N TRP A 77 4.36 2.32 -22.51
CA TRP A 77 3.91 3.07 -23.68
C TRP A 77 4.30 4.53 -23.56
N LEU A 78 4.75 5.10 -24.67
CA LEU A 78 5.06 6.52 -24.80
C LEU A 78 3.89 7.21 -25.48
N LEU A 79 3.36 8.28 -24.88
CA LEU A 79 2.15 8.93 -25.35
C LEU A 79 2.34 10.45 -25.44
N VAL A 80 1.61 11.08 -26.36
CA VAL A 80 1.51 12.54 -26.47
C VAL A 80 0.04 12.96 -26.39
N ASP A 81 -0.24 14.09 -25.76
CA ASP A 81 -1.57 14.70 -25.83
C ASP A 81 -1.77 15.30 -27.23
N LYS A 82 -2.85 14.90 -27.90
CA LYS A 82 -3.21 15.38 -29.25
C LYS A 82 -3.49 16.88 -29.28
N GLN A 83 -3.93 17.44 -28.16
CA GLN A 83 -4.28 18.86 -28.05
C GLN A 83 -3.07 19.72 -27.66
N SER A 84 -2.07 19.14 -27.00
CA SER A 84 -0.87 19.84 -26.55
C SER A 84 0.34 18.90 -26.50
N ALA A 85 1.10 18.83 -27.60
CA ALA A 85 2.30 17.99 -27.70
C ALA A 85 3.52 18.62 -26.98
N THR A 86 3.31 19.16 -25.78
CA THR A 86 4.32 19.89 -24.99
C THR A 86 5.20 18.96 -24.16
N GLU A 87 4.79 17.73 -23.91
CA GLU A 87 5.61 16.74 -23.20
C GLU A 87 5.25 15.31 -23.61
N LEU A 88 6.19 14.40 -23.38
CA LEU A 88 5.96 12.97 -23.48
C LEU A 88 5.42 12.44 -22.15
N LYS A 89 4.35 11.66 -22.22
CA LYS A 89 3.85 10.85 -21.11
C LYS A 89 4.33 9.42 -21.23
N VAL A 90 4.52 8.75 -20.10
CA VAL A 90 4.86 7.32 -20.06
C VAL A 90 3.86 6.57 -19.21
N ALA A 91 3.11 5.67 -19.84
CA ALA A 91 2.33 4.67 -19.15
C ALA A 91 3.24 3.47 -18.86
N LEU A 92 3.42 3.11 -17.58
CA LEU A 92 4.19 1.90 -17.23
C LEU A 92 3.48 0.63 -17.76
N SER A 93 2.15 0.66 -17.79
CA SER A 93 1.26 -0.27 -18.50
C SER A 93 0.13 0.50 -19.20
N PRO A 94 -0.39 0.06 -20.36
CA PRO A 94 -1.61 0.63 -20.94
C PRO A 94 -2.83 0.51 -20.02
N LEU A 95 -2.82 -0.44 -19.08
CA LEU A 95 -3.89 -0.61 -18.08
C LEU A 95 -3.83 0.41 -16.94
N HIS A 96 -2.74 1.16 -16.82
CA HIS A 96 -2.65 2.21 -15.80
C HIS A 96 -3.44 3.44 -16.24
N PRO A 97 -4.28 4.01 -15.35
CA PRO A 97 -5.02 5.24 -15.64
C PRO A 97 -4.13 6.41 -16.06
N PRO A 98 -4.60 7.34 -16.93
CA PRO A 98 -3.79 8.47 -17.40
C PRO A 98 -3.21 9.37 -16.30
N PHE A 99 -3.90 9.49 -15.17
CA PHE A 99 -3.40 10.26 -14.03
C PHE A 99 -2.22 9.60 -13.31
N PHE A 100 -1.91 8.33 -13.60
CA PHE A 100 -0.68 7.65 -13.17
C PHE A 100 0.41 7.62 -14.26
N TRP A 101 0.20 8.24 -15.42
CA TRP A 101 1.24 8.26 -16.46
C TRP A 101 2.30 9.31 -16.15
N LEU A 102 3.56 8.88 -16.13
CA LEU A 102 4.72 9.68 -15.79
C LEU A 102 4.90 10.82 -16.79
N SER A 103 5.19 12.02 -16.30
CA SER A 103 5.70 13.12 -17.14
C SER A 103 7.18 12.88 -17.43
N ALA A 104 7.54 12.70 -18.69
CA ALA A 104 8.91 12.43 -19.13
C ALA A 104 9.60 13.61 -19.82
N GLY A 105 8.95 14.78 -19.87
CA GLY A 105 9.48 15.98 -20.53
C GLY A 105 9.64 15.81 -22.04
N GLN A 106 10.60 16.51 -22.63
CA GLN A 106 10.80 16.59 -24.09
C GLN A 106 12.12 15.98 -24.57
N THR A 107 12.96 15.49 -23.66
CA THR A 107 14.32 15.04 -23.99
C THR A 107 14.54 13.58 -23.58
N ALA A 108 15.53 12.92 -24.20
CA ALA A 108 15.91 11.56 -23.79
C ALA A 108 16.44 11.51 -22.35
N ALA A 109 17.11 12.57 -21.89
CA ALA A 109 17.62 12.68 -20.53
C ALA A 109 16.49 12.73 -19.49
N THR A 110 15.48 13.58 -19.70
CA THR A 110 14.30 13.68 -18.82
C THR A 110 13.49 12.39 -18.81
N LEU A 111 13.38 11.71 -19.96
CA LEU A 111 12.76 10.39 -20.05
C LEU A 111 13.54 9.35 -19.23
N LYS A 112 14.86 9.28 -19.40
CA LYS A 112 15.71 8.35 -18.66
C LYS A 112 15.62 8.58 -17.14
N GLU A 113 15.66 9.84 -16.70
CA GLU A 113 15.51 10.17 -15.29
C GLU A 113 14.13 9.75 -14.74
N SER A 114 13.06 10.00 -15.49
CA SER A 114 11.69 9.65 -15.08
C SER A 114 11.49 8.14 -14.96
N LEU A 115 12.14 7.36 -15.83
CA LEU A 115 12.05 5.90 -15.86
C LEU A 115 13.01 5.18 -14.89
N ALA A 116 14.07 5.83 -14.44
CA ALA A 116 15.11 5.22 -13.62
C ALA A 116 14.59 4.48 -12.36
N PRO A 117 13.53 4.95 -11.65
CA PRO A 117 12.99 4.22 -10.50
C PRO A 117 12.29 2.91 -10.87
N TYR A 118 11.81 2.76 -12.11
CA TYR A 118 10.81 1.78 -12.53
C TYR A 118 11.32 0.63 -13.41
N PHE A 119 12.51 0.79 -13.99
CA PHE A 119 13.12 -0.22 -14.87
C PHE A 119 14.51 -0.56 -14.36
N LEU A 120 14.53 -1.36 -13.29
CA LEU A 120 15.75 -1.79 -12.63
C LEU A 120 16.33 -3.03 -13.30
N ALA A 121 17.65 -3.10 -13.37
CA ALA A 121 18.34 -4.27 -13.88
C ALA A 121 18.06 -5.53 -13.04
N SER A 122 17.92 -5.36 -11.72
CA SER A 122 17.55 -6.42 -10.79
C SER A 122 16.69 -5.89 -9.65
N PRO A 123 15.81 -6.72 -9.06
CA PRO A 123 15.07 -6.35 -7.86
C PRO A 123 16.03 -6.00 -6.71
N PRO A 124 15.85 -4.85 -6.02
CA PRO A 124 16.67 -4.50 -4.88
C PRO A 124 16.34 -5.43 -3.71
N SER A 125 17.36 -5.79 -2.92
CA SER A 125 17.15 -6.44 -1.62
C SER A 125 16.28 -5.57 -0.71
N GLU A 126 15.59 -6.20 0.24
CA GLU A 126 14.74 -5.49 1.20
C GLU A 126 15.48 -4.39 1.98
N SER A 127 16.77 -4.57 2.24
CA SER A 127 17.62 -3.59 2.93
C SER A 127 17.87 -2.31 2.13
N LYS A 128 17.69 -2.35 0.80
CA LYS A 128 17.80 -1.19 -0.09
C LYS A 128 16.48 -0.44 -0.24
N LEU A 129 15.41 -0.90 0.41
CA LEU A 129 14.12 -0.21 0.47
C LEU A 129 14.12 0.69 1.71
N GLU A 130 14.64 1.90 1.54
CA GLU A 130 15.01 2.83 2.62
C GLU A 130 13.81 3.42 3.36
N ARG A 131 12.66 3.55 2.68
CA ARG A 131 11.43 4.09 3.29
C ARG A 131 10.49 2.96 3.66
N THR A 132 9.94 3.06 4.87
CA THR A 132 8.82 2.24 5.33
C THR A 132 7.69 3.14 5.81
N VAL A 133 6.50 2.94 5.28
CA VAL A 133 5.29 3.67 5.66
C VAL A 133 4.18 2.67 5.93
N ARG A 134 3.41 2.89 7.00
CA ARG A 134 2.22 2.10 7.32
C ARG A 134 0.99 2.99 7.18
N GLY A 135 -0.10 2.44 6.66
CA GLY A 135 -1.37 3.13 6.55
C GLY A 135 -2.54 2.20 6.81
N PHE A 136 -3.56 2.73 7.48
CA PHE A 136 -4.81 2.04 7.73
C PHE A 136 -5.66 1.99 6.45
N LEU A 137 -6.11 0.79 6.07
CA LEU A 137 -6.90 0.55 4.87
C LEU A 137 -8.40 0.53 5.13
N GLY A 138 -8.83 0.21 6.34
CA GLY A 138 -10.24 0.01 6.64
C GLY A 138 -10.50 -1.19 7.57
N THR A 139 -11.78 -1.50 7.71
CA THR A 139 -12.26 -2.58 8.59
C THR A 139 -13.08 -3.62 7.84
N GLY A 140 -13.22 -4.79 8.44
CA GLY A 140 -14.12 -5.81 7.91
C GLY A 140 -15.60 -5.41 7.98
N ALA A 141 -16.01 -4.67 9.01
CA ALA A 141 -17.42 -4.31 9.21
C ALA A 141 -17.89 -3.17 8.29
N ARG A 142 -17.08 -2.11 8.14
CA ARG A 142 -17.45 -0.92 7.36
C ARG A 142 -17.11 -1.07 5.88
N ASP A 143 -15.92 -1.57 5.59
CA ASP A 143 -15.33 -1.57 4.25
C ASP A 143 -15.40 -2.95 3.60
N GLN A 144 -15.99 -3.93 4.29
CA GLN A 144 -16.13 -5.33 3.86
C GLN A 144 -14.79 -5.97 3.48
N LEU A 145 -13.70 -5.48 4.08
CA LEU A 145 -12.36 -5.97 3.83
C LEU A 145 -12.12 -7.30 4.55
N ASP A 146 -11.41 -8.18 3.87
CA ASP A 146 -10.77 -9.34 4.46
C ASP A 146 -9.43 -9.58 3.78
N LEU A 147 -8.56 -10.36 4.42
CA LEU A 147 -7.20 -10.56 3.93
C LEU A 147 -7.17 -11.26 2.57
N MET A 148 -8.12 -12.16 2.30
CA MET A 148 -8.20 -12.88 1.03
C MET A 148 -8.71 -11.98 -0.10
N LYS A 149 -9.70 -11.12 0.16
CA LYS A 149 -10.13 -10.08 -0.79
C LYS A 149 -9.00 -9.11 -1.12
N LEU A 150 -8.22 -8.69 -0.11
CA LEU A 150 -7.03 -7.87 -0.35
C LEU A 150 -6.00 -8.63 -1.19
N HIS A 151 -5.75 -9.91 -0.89
CA HIS A 151 -4.87 -10.74 -1.72
C HIS A 151 -5.34 -10.81 -3.17
N ASP A 152 -6.61 -11.13 -3.42
CA ASP A 152 -7.14 -11.30 -4.77
C ASP A 152 -7.15 -9.97 -5.53
N ARG A 153 -7.43 -8.87 -4.83
CA ARG A 153 -7.29 -7.51 -5.35
C ARG A 153 -5.85 -7.24 -5.80
N TYR A 154 -4.88 -7.41 -4.91
CA TYR A 154 -3.49 -7.10 -5.21
C TYR A 154 -2.90 -8.04 -6.28
N LYS A 155 -3.32 -9.30 -6.29
CA LYS A 155 -2.96 -10.27 -7.32
C LYS A 155 -3.46 -9.87 -8.71
N ALA A 156 -4.66 -9.29 -8.82
CA ALA A 156 -5.22 -8.82 -10.08
C ALA A 156 -4.64 -7.47 -10.54
N SER A 157 -4.00 -6.72 -9.65
CA SER A 157 -3.50 -5.37 -9.94
C SER A 157 -2.38 -5.36 -10.99
N ALA A 158 -2.57 -4.58 -12.06
CA ALA A 158 -1.55 -4.31 -13.08
C ALA A 158 -0.33 -3.51 -12.57
N PHE A 159 -0.35 -3.08 -11.30
CA PHE A 159 0.76 -2.39 -10.65
C PHE A 159 1.71 -3.34 -9.90
N LEU A 160 1.27 -4.56 -9.60
CA LEU A 160 2.01 -5.55 -8.83
C LEU A 160 2.43 -6.73 -9.71
N ASP A 161 3.42 -7.51 -9.24
CA ASP A 161 3.91 -8.68 -9.98
C ASP A 161 2.98 -9.91 -9.90
N GLY A 162 1.86 -9.79 -9.18
CA GLY A 162 0.85 -10.83 -8.99
C GLY A 162 1.27 -11.99 -8.08
N MET A 163 2.51 -12.01 -7.57
CA MET A 163 3.02 -13.08 -6.72
C MET A 163 3.00 -12.64 -5.26
N ALA A 164 2.29 -13.41 -4.43
CA ALA A 164 2.15 -13.14 -3.01
C ALA A 164 3.00 -14.11 -2.17
N TRP A 165 3.54 -13.63 -1.05
CA TRP A 165 4.02 -14.49 0.03
C TRP A 165 3.36 -14.15 1.37
N GLY A 166 3.12 -15.18 2.18
CA GLY A 166 2.43 -15.09 3.44
C GLY A 166 3.36 -14.90 4.64
N SER A 167 2.77 -14.73 5.83
CA SER A 167 3.54 -14.45 7.05
C SER A 167 4.46 -15.59 7.51
N ALA A 168 4.34 -16.80 6.95
CA ALA A 168 5.32 -17.88 7.17
C ALA A 168 6.70 -17.53 6.61
N TYR A 169 6.76 -16.56 5.68
CA TYR A 169 7.97 -16.04 5.06
C TYR A 169 8.17 -14.58 5.48
N PRO A 170 8.85 -14.31 6.61
CA PRO A 170 9.03 -12.95 7.13
C PRO A 170 9.91 -12.08 6.24
N ARG A 171 10.65 -12.70 5.31
CA ARG A 171 11.39 -12.06 4.24
C ARG A 171 10.91 -12.63 2.92
N GLU A 172 11.06 -11.84 1.87
CA GLU A 172 10.77 -12.25 0.52
C GLU A 172 11.52 -13.54 0.17
N PRO A 173 10.81 -14.57 -0.34
CA PRO A 173 11.45 -15.73 -0.93
C PRO A 173 12.05 -15.32 -2.28
N LEU A 174 13.33 -14.90 -2.25
CA LEU A 174 14.08 -14.33 -3.38
C LEU A 174 14.13 -15.27 -4.58
N MET A 175 13.31 -14.98 -5.59
CA MET A 175 13.38 -15.57 -6.92
C MET A 175 13.09 -14.52 -7.99
N ASP A 176 13.94 -14.46 -9.01
CA ASP A 176 13.74 -13.59 -10.18
C ASP A 176 12.61 -14.11 -11.05
N THR A 177 12.54 -15.43 -11.26
CA THR A 177 11.44 -16.10 -11.97
C THR A 177 11.08 -17.43 -11.32
N LEU A 178 9.80 -17.81 -11.38
CA LEU A 178 9.30 -19.12 -10.98
C LEU A 178 9.53 -20.15 -12.09
N PRO A 179 9.71 -21.45 -11.75
CA PRO A 179 9.66 -22.53 -12.72
C PRO A 179 8.37 -22.47 -13.54
N LYS A 180 8.42 -22.84 -14.82
CA LYS A 180 7.23 -22.87 -15.66
C LYS A 180 6.30 -24.04 -15.29
N GLY A 181 5.00 -23.87 -15.54
CA GLY A 181 4.00 -24.93 -15.39
C GLY A 181 3.65 -25.26 -13.93
N ALA A 182 3.26 -26.52 -13.68
CA ALA A 182 2.73 -26.96 -12.39
C ALA A 182 3.71 -26.78 -11.22
N ALA A 183 5.02 -26.93 -11.45
CA ALA A 183 6.03 -26.75 -10.41
C ALA A 183 6.06 -25.31 -9.87
N GLY A 184 5.98 -24.30 -10.76
CA GLY A 184 5.90 -22.89 -10.35
C GLY A 184 4.60 -22.57 -9.62
N GLN A 185 3.49 -23.13 -10.07
CA GLN A 185 2.18 -22.96 -9.42
C GLN A 185 2.17 -23.56 -8.00
N ALA A 186 2.74 -24.76 -7.83
CA ALA A 186 2.88 -25.39 -6.52
C ALA A 186 3.77 -24.57 -5.59
N GLN A 187 4.90 -24.03 -6.11
CA GLN A 187 5.78 -23.16 -5.34
C GLN A 187 5.07 -21.85 -4.92
N ALA A 188 4.35 -21.20 -5.84
CA ALA A 188 3.57 -20.00 -5.55
C ALA A 188 2.42 -20.25 -4.56
N GLN A 189 1.90 -21.48 -4.49
CA GLN A 189 0.92 -21.86 -3.47
C GLN A 189 1.58 -21.99 -2.09
N ARG A 190 2.77 -22.62 -2.00
CA ARG A 190 3.53 -22.75 -0.75
C ARG A 190 3.92 -21.39 -0.17
N TYR A 191 4.37 -20.47 -1.01
CA TYR A 191 4.75 -19.13 -0.53
C TYR A 191 3.60 -18.36 0.13
N ARG A 192 2.34 -18.72 -0.12
CA ARG A 192 1.17 -18.09 0.52
C ARG A 192 0.86 -18.59 1.94
N GLU A 193 1.64 -19.55 2.45
CA GLU A 193 1.49 -20.07 3.82
C GLU A 193 1.59 -18.96 4.88
N GLN A 194 0.75 -19.08 5.91
CA GLN A 194 0.73 -18.16 7.05
C GLN A 194 1.47 -18.77 8.23
N ALA A 195 2.16 -17.94 9.00
CA ALA A 195 2.77 -18.37 10.25
C ALA A 195 1.67 -18.85 11.22
N ARG A 196 2.01 -19.84 12.06
CA ARG A 196 1.09 -20.36 13.08
C ARG A 196 0.72 -19.32 14.15
N THR A 197 1.60 -18.33 14.35
CA THR A 197 1.44 -17.26 15.34
C THR A 197 1.79 -15.92 14.70
N GLY A 198 1.28 -14.83 15.30
CA GLY A 198 1.49 -13.48 14.81
C GLY A 198 0.40 -13.01 13.84
N THR A 199 0.62 -11.84 13.23
CA THR A 199 -0.33 -11.20 12.33
C THR A 199 -0.32 -11.90 10.96
N PRO A 200 -1.46 -12.41 10.47
CA PRO A 200 -1.57 -12.91 9.10
C PRO A 200 -1.31 -11.79 8.10
N THR A 201 -0.51 -12.07 7.06
CA THR A 201 -0.14 -11.09 6.04
C THR A 201 -0.07 -11.69 4.66
N PHE A 202 -0.26 -10.86 3.63
CA PHE A 202 0.23 -11.12 2.28
C PHE A 202 1.11 -9.98 1.80
N SER A 203 2.27 -10.32 1.29
CA SER A 203 3.23 -9.38 0.74
C SER A 203 3.40 -9.59 -0.77
N PHE A 204 3.62 -8.50 -1.49
CA PHE A 204 3.73 -8.44 -2.95
C PHE A 204 4.89 -7.54 -3.34
N ARG A 205 5.53 -7.81 -4.48
CA ARG A 205 6.39 -6.80 -5.12
C ARG A 205 5.56 -5.97 -6.10
N SER A 206 5.85 -4.67 -6.14
CA SER A 206 5.40 -3.84 -7.24
C SER A 206 6.13 -4.24 -8.52
N LEU A 207 5.44 -4.19 -9.66
CA LEU A 207 5.98 -4.72 -10.91
C LEU A 207 7.15 -3.88 -11.44
N TYR A 208 7.15 -2.56 -11.18
CA TYR A 208 8.08 -1.63 -11.82
C TYR A 208 9.15 -1.15 -10.84
N SER A 209 8.75 -0.42 -9.79
CA SER A 209 9.70 0.10 -8.78
C SER A 209 10.32 -1.00 -7.92
N LYS A 210 9.78 -2.22 -8.01
CA LYS A 210 10.15 -3.37 -7.17
C LYS A 210 10.06 -3.02 -5.70
N SER A 211 9.09 -2.21 -5.31
CA SER A 211 8.79 -1.93 -3.91
C SER A 211 8.01 -3.10 -3.30
N ILE A 212 7.85 -3.13 -1.98
CA ILE A 212 7.07 -4.17 -1.29
C ILE A 212 5.82 -3.55 -0.69
N LEU A 213 4.67 -4.17 -0.95
CA LEU A 213 3.41 -3.92 -0.27
C LEU A 213 3.08 -5.14 0.58
N THR A 214 2.84 -4.95 1.87
CA THR A 214 2.39 -5.98 2.80
C THR A 214 1.03 -5.61 3.36
N ALA A 215 0.01 -6.39 3.07
CA ALA A 215 -1.30 -6.30 3.69
C ALA A 215 -1.34 -7.13 4.97
N GLU A 216 -1.82 -6.55 6.06
CA GLU A 216 -1.86 -7.15 7.39
C GLU A 216 -3.29 -7.23 7.90
N ALA A 217 -3.68 -8.36 8.50
CA ALA A 217 -4.98 -8.53 9.14
C ALA A 217 -4.83 -8.57 10.66
N HIS A 218 -5.25 -7.51 11.33
CA HIS A 218 -5.26 -7.43 12.79
C HIS A 218 -6.65 -7.79 13.30
N VAL A 219 -6.81 -9.07 13.65
CA VAL A 219 -8.07 -9.68 14.10
C VAL A 219 -8.13 -9.79 15.62
N GLY A 220 -9.34 -9.72 16.18
CA GLY A 220 -9.56 -9.96 17.62
C GLY A 220 -8.95 -8.92 18.56
N LEU A 221 -8.68 -7.70 18.06
CA LEU A 221 -8.17 -6.60 18.89
C LEU A 221 -9.24 -6.05 19.84
N VAL A 222 -10.45 -5.89 19.31
CA VAL A 222 -11.66 -5.52 20.03
C VAL A 222 -12.76 -6.40 19.44
N ASP A 223 -13.68 -6.89 20.27
CA ASP A 223 -14.74 -7.78 19.84
C ASP A 223 -15.50 -7.21 18.63
N GLY A 224 -15.54 -8.00 17.55
CA GLY A 224 -16.21 -7.63 16.30
C GLY A 224 -15.44 -6.67 15.39
N VAL A 225 -14.21 -6.25 15.72
CA VAL A 225 -13.43 -5.31 14.92
C VAL A 225 -12.17 -5.96 14.36
N ASN A 226 -12.13 -6.11 13.03
CA ASN A 226 -10.94 -6.50 12.28
C ASN A 226 -10.39 -5.28 11.54
N LEU A 227 -9.10 -4.98 11.72
CA LEU A 227 -8.42 -3.87 11.07
C LEU A 227 -7.47 -4.37 10.00
N PHE A 228 -7.42 -3.66 8.89
CA PHE A 228 -6.51 -3.95 7.79
C PHE A 228 -5.52 -2.81 7.63
N ILE A 229 -4.23 -3.16 7.56
CA ILE A 229 -3.13 -2.21 7.43
C ILE A 229 -2.32 -2.59 6.20
N ALA A 230 -1.85 -1.59 5.46
CA ALA A 230 -0.80 -1.77 4.46
C ALA A 230 0.52 -1.21 5.00
N GLN A 231 1.57 -2.01 4.93
CA GLN A 231 2.95 -1.58 5.06
C GLN A 231 3.59 -1.50 3.68
N LEU A 232 4.18 -0.36 3.36
CA LEU A 232 4.87 -0.08 2.11
C LEU A 232 6.36 0.05 2.41
N ARG A 233 7.20 -0.68 1.67
CA ARG A 233 8.66 -0.53 1.71
C ARG A 233 9.16 -0.18 0.33
N TYR A 234 9.83 0.95 0.18
CA TYR A 234 10.17 1.47 -1.16
C TYR A 234 11.44 2.31 -1.15
N ARG A 235 11.96 2.58 -2.36
CA ARG A 235 12.95 3.63 -2.59
C ARG A 235 12.22 4.91 -3.04
N PRO A 236 12.53 6.08 -2.47
CA PRO A 236 11.92 7.35 -2.87
C PRO A 236 11.97 7.57 -4.39
N ALA A 237 10.82 7.91 -4.98
CA ALA A 237 10.73 8.36 -6.37
C ALA A 237 10.74 9.90 -6.42
N LYS A 238 11.22 10.48 -7.53
CA LYS A 238 11.35 11.93 -7.69
C LYS A 238 10.09 12.63 -8.24
N GLN A 239 8.93 11.98 -8.20
CA GLN A 239 7.69 12.48 -8.83
C GLN A 239 6.73 13.14 -7.83
N ALA A 240 7.25 13.99 -6.94
CA ALA A 240 6.46 14.61 -5.87
C ALA A 240 5.25 15.41 -6.37
N SER A 241 5.41 16.16 -7.47
CA SER A 241 4.30 16.91 -8.07
C SER A 241 3.16 16.00 -8.53
N MET A 242 3.48 14.86 -9.14
CA MET A 242 2.51 13.88 -9.60
C MET A 242 1.74 13.23 -8.44
N ILE A 243 2.44 12.81 -7.39
CA ILE A 243 1.76 12.23 -6.21
C ILE A 243 0.89 13.28 -5.52
N ARG A 244 1.32 14.55 -5.49
CA ARG A 244 0.51 15.65 -4.97
C ARG A 244 -0.77 15.88 -5.78
N GLU A 245 -0.67 15.87 -7.11
CA GLU A 245 -1.84 15.97 -8.01
C GLU A 245 -2.78 14.78 -7.85
N LEU A 246 -2.24 13.56 -7.70
CA LEU A 246 -3.01 12.34 -7.41
C LEU A 246 -3.75 12.47 -6.08
N ASN A 247 -3.06 12.92 -5.03
CA ASN A 247 -3.65 13.16 -3.71
C ASN A 247 -4.82 14.14 -3.76
N GLN A 248 -4.66 15.25 -4.48
CA GLN A 248 -5.73 16.23 -4.67
C GLN A 248 -6.91 15.63 -5.44
N ARG A 249 -6.63 14.89 -6.52
CA ARG A 249 -7.66 14.31 -7.39
C ARG A 249 -8.47 13.21 -6.70
N LEU A 250 -7.81 12.36 -5.92
CA LEU A 250 -8.40 11.16 -5.33
C LEU A 250 -8.78 11.36 -3.85
N GLY A 251 -8.49 12.52 -3.27
CA GLY A 251 -8.70 12.79 -1.84
C GLY A 251 -7.78 11.95 -0.93
N THR A 252 -6.65 11.49 -1.45
CA THR A 252 -5.68 10.64 -0.72
C THR A 252 -4.58 11.48 -0.08
N ARG A 253 -3.79 10.86 0.80
CA ARG A 253 -2.64 11.48 1.48
C ARG A 253 -1.40 10.61 1.41
N TYR A 254 -1.10 10.11 0.21
CA TYR A 254 0.10 9.32 -0.02
C TYR A 254 1.37 10.18 0.20
N PRO A 255 2.47 9.60 0.71
CA PRO A 255 3.76 10.28 0.76
C PRO A 255 4.16 10.78 -0.63
N GLU A 256 4.62 12.04 -0.76
CA GLU A 256 4.95 12.61 -2.07
C GLU A 256 6.11 11.89 -2.78
N ASP A 257 6.95 11.17 -2.03
CA ASP A 257 8.04 10.36 -2.57
C ASP A 257 7.64 8.91 -2.92
N LEU A 258 6.36 8.56 -2.80
CA LEU A 258 5.85 7.22 -3.08
C LEU A 258 5.95 6.90 -4.58
N PRO A 259 6.50 5.74 -4.98
CA PRO A 259 6.44 5.29 -6.37
C PRO A 259 5.00 5.15 -6.87
N VAL A 260 4.79 5.58 -8.11
CA VAL A 260 3.47 5.62 -8.75
C VAL A 260 2.79 4.26 -8.82
N ASP A 261 3.56 3.17 -8.95
CA ASP A 261 3.00 1.82 -8.97
C ASP A 261 2.49 1.37 -7.58
N LEU A 262 3.13 1.79 -6.48
CA LEU A 262 2.55 1.58 -5.15
C LEU A 262 1.30 2.44 -4.91
N ALA A 263 1.32 3.70 -5.33
CA ALA A 263 0.14 4.56 -5.27
C ALA A 263 -1.04 3.95 -6.05
N GLY A 264 -0.75 3.42 -7.24
CA GLY A 264 -1.71 2.71 -8.08
C GLY A 264 -2.25 1.44 -7.43
N ALA A 265 -1.41 0.68 -6.71
CA ALA A 265 -1.87 -0.51 -5.99
C ALA A 265 -2.87 -0.18 -4.86
N LEU A 266 -2.76 1.01 -4.26
CA LEU A 266 -3.64 1.47 -3.18
C LEU A 266 -4.90 2.19 -3.66
N VAL A 267 -5.03 2.47 -4.96
CA VAL A 267 -6.17 3.21 -5.49
C VAL A 267 -7.49 2.55 -5.09
N GLY A 268 -8.49 3.33 -4.73
CA GLY A 268 -9.80 2.83 -4.30
C GLY A 268 -9.82 2.19 -2.90
N LEU A 269 -8.72 2.28 -2.15
CA LEU A 269 -8.68 1.98 -0.71
C LEU A 269 -8.29 3.25 0.07
N PRO A 270 -8.82 3.42 1.29
CA PRO A 270 -8.25 4.35 2.26
C PRO A 270 -6.76 4.06 2.50
N PHE A 271 -6.01 5.08 2.88
CA PHE A 271 -4.64 4.91 3.36
C PHE A 271 -4.32 6.03 4.37
N ASP A 272 -4.81 5.85 5.60
CA ASP A 272 -4.59 6.83 6.66
C ASP A 272 -3.29 6.53 7.39
N THR A 273 -2.30 7.41 7.25
CA THR A 273 -1.01 7.32 7.93
C THR A 273 -1.13 7.69 9.41
N PRO A 274 -0.13 7.35 10.26
CA PRO A 274 -0.08 7.83 11.63
C PRO A 274 -0.25 9.35 11.76
N ASP A 275 0.34 10.12 10.86
CA ASP A 275 0.25 11.59 10.87
C ASP A 275 -1.18 12.06 10.57
N THR A 276 -1.86 11.43 9.60
CA THR A 276 -3.26 11.70 9.30
C THR A 276 -4.16 11.39 10.50
N LEU A 277 -3.97 10.25 11.16
CA LEU A 277 -4.77 9.88 12.33
C LEU A 277 -4.48 10.79 13.53
N ARG A 278 -3.22 11.20 13.75
CA ARG A 278 -2.88 12.16 14.81
C ARG A 278 -3.49 13.54 14.55
N ALA A 279 -3.48 14.01 13.31
CA ALA A 279 -4.16 15.25 12.93
C ALA A 279 -5.67 15.16 13.15
N ALA A 280 -6.27 13.99 12.89
CA ALA A 280 -7.67 13.76 13.21
C ALA A 280 -7.92 13.88 14.72
N LEU A 281 -7.11 13.24 15.58
CA LEU A 281 -7.26 13.30 17.05
C LEU A 281 -7.23 14.71 17.66
N ALA A 282 -6.65 15.70 16.97
CA ALA A 282 -6.63 17.09 17.43
C ALA A 282 -8.00 17.80 17.35
N GLN A 283 -8.97 17.20 16.66
CA GLN A 283 -10.32 17.73 16.51
C GLN A 283 -11.27 17.18 17.59
N PRO A 284 -12.38 17.87 17.93
CA PRO A 284 -13.39 17.34 18.82
C PRO A 284 -14.01 16.05 18.24
N HIS A 285 -13.99 14.96 19.01
CA HIS A 285 -14.53 13.67 18.61
C HIS A 285 -15.63 13.18 19.53
N GLN A 286 -16.59 12.47 18.96
CA GLN A 286 -17.41 11.58 19.78
C GLN A 286 -16.52 10.47 20.37
N PRO A 287 -16.74 10.00 21.60
CA PRO A 287 -15.76 9.11 22.22
C PRO A 287 -15.62 7.76 21.51
N ALA A 288 -16.63 7.30 20.76
CA ALA A 288 -16.52 6.11 19.91
C ALA A 288 -15.53 6.31 18.75
N GLN A 289 -15.57 7.48 18.10
CA GLN A 289 -14.63 7.85 17.04
C GLN A 289 -13.21 7.99 17.60
N LEU A 290 -13.08 8.65 18.75
CA LEU A 290 -11.81 8.76 19.47
C LEU A 290 -11.21 7.39 19.78
N SER A 291 -11.99 6.49 20.38
CA SER A 291 -11.56 5.11 20.66
C SER A 291 -11.12 4.38 19.40
N PHE A 292 -11.88 4.47 18.31
CA PHE A 292 -11.53 3.82 17.05
C PHE A 292 -10.24 4.38 16.44
N THR A 293 -10.05 5.71 16.45
CA THR A 293 -8.84 6.36 15.95
C THR A 293 -7.62 5.99 16.79
N LEU A 294 -7.75 5.91 18.12
CA LEU A 294 -6.67 5.46 19.01
C LEU A 294 -6.28 4.01 18.73
N LEU A 295 -7.26 3.12 18.55
CA LEU A 295 -7.03 1.72 18.19
C LEU A 295 -6.25 1.61 16.87
N CYS A 296 -6.64 2.38 15.84
CA CYS A 296 -5.94 2.39 14.55
C CYS A 296 -4.50 2.92 14.68
N LEU A 297 -4.32 4.05 15.38
CA LEU A 297 -3.01 4.68 15.59
C LEU A 297 -2.06 3.77 16.37
N ASP A 298 -2.58 3.07 17.39
CA ASP A 298 -1.82 2.12 18.18
C ASP A 298 -1.20 1.03 17.29
N ARG A 299 -1.97 0.43 16.38
CA ARG A 299 -1.49 -0.61 15.44
C ARG A 299 -0.55 -0.11 14.34
N LEU A 300 -0.60 1.17 14.01
CA LEU A 300 0.33 1.78 13.06
C LEU A 300 1.65 2.20 13.72
N THR A 301 1.68 2.37 15.04
CA THR A 301 2.86 2.83 15.77
C THR A 301 3.77 1.64 16.12
N SER A 302 4.97 1.59 15.55
CA SER A 302 5.93 0.52 15.82
C SER A 302 6.81 0.81 17.05
N ASP A 303 7.04 2.09 17.35
CA ASP A 303 7.88 2.53 18.46
C ASP A 303 7.13 2.46 19.80
N GLN A 304 7.68 1.72 20.77
CA GLN A 304 7.03 1.47 22.05
C GLN A 304 6.98 2.72 22.96
N ALA A 305 7.97 3.61 22.88
CA ALA A 305 8.00 4.83 23.69
C ALA A 305 6.98 5.84 23.17
N LEU A 306 6.90 6.02 21.84
CA LEU A 306 5.91 6.87 21.18
C LEU A 306 4.49 6.35 21.45
N ALA A 307 4.30 5.03 21.35
CA ALA A 307 3.07 4.36 21.71
C ALA A 307 2.62 4.66 23.15
N GLU A 308 3.53 4.50 24.12
CA GLU A 308 3.23 4.80 25.51
C GLU A 308 2.90 6.27 25.72
N GLN A 309 3.65 7.19 25.10
CA GLN A 309 3.37 8.63 25.16
C GLN A 309 1.97 8.95 24.64
N GLN A 310 1.59 8.37 23.49
CA GLN A 310 0.27 8.55 22.89
C GLN A 310 -0.84 8.04 23.82
N LEU A 311 -0.72 6.81 24.33
CA LEU A 311 -1.73 6.21 25.21
C LEU A 311 -1.86 6.96 26.54
N ARG A 312 -0.73 7.44 27.09
CA ARG A 312 -0.71 8.20 28.35
C ARG A 312 -1.53 9.48 28.27
N ALA A 313 -1.57 10.15 27.12
CA ALA A 313 -2.38 11.36 26.92
C ALA A 313 -3.89 11.12 27.13
N TYR A 314 -4.36 9.88 27.03
CA TYR A 314 -5.77 9.50 27.17
C TYR A 314 -6.05 8.63 28.41
N ALA A 315 -5.03 8.35 29.24
CA ALA A 315 -5.13 7.47 30.39
C ALA A 315 -6.11 7.96 31.47
N SER A 316 -6.28 9.28 31.60
CA SER A 316 -7.19 9.93 32.56
C SER A 316 -8.41 10.57 31.89
N HIS A 317 -8.77 10.12 30.69
CA HIS A 317 -9.88 10.69 29.92
C HIS A 317 -11.21 10.59 30.70
N PRO A 318 -12.13 11.58 30.65
CA PRO A 318 -13.40 11.55 31.42
C PRO A 318 -14.29 10.34 31.12
N GLU A 319 -14.34 9.92 29.85
CA GLU A 319 -15.13 8.78 29.38
C GLU A 319 -14.49 7.44 29.76
N GLY A 320 -15.21 6.62 30.53
CA GLY A 320 -14.73 5.30 30.99
C GLY A 320 -14.33 4.34 29.85
N ARG A 321 -15.09 4.32 28.75
CA ARG A 321 -14.78 3.51 27.56
C ARG A 321 -13.43 3.85 26.91
N VAL A 322 -13.01 5.11 26.96
CA VAL A 322 -11.71 5.53 26.43
C VAL A 322 -10.60 5.01 27.34
N ARG A 323 -10.77 5.13 28.67
CA ARG A 323 -9.82 4.57 29.64
C ARG A 323 -9.73 3.04 29.54
N GLN A 324 -10.85 2.34 29.37
CA GLN A 324 -10.87 0.89 29.14
C GLN A 324 -10.09 0.48 27.89
N LEU A 325 -10.26 1.20 26.77
CA LEU A 325 -9.49 0.94 25.57
C LEU A 325 -7.99 1.18 25.80
N VAL A 326 -7.61 2.32 26.41
CA VAL A 326 -6.21 2.63 26.70
C VAL A 326 -5.57 1.54 27.57
N ALA A 327 -6.28 1.06 28.58
CA ALA A 327 -5.85 -0.05 29.42
C ALA A 327 -5.65 -1.34 28.62
N HIS A 328 -6.60 -1.67 27.76
CA HIS A 328 -6.52 -2.84 26.89
C HIS A 328 -5.29 -2.79 25.96
N LEU A 329 -5.06 -1.65 25.31
CA LEU A 329 -3.92 -1.44 24.43
C LEU A 329 -2.59 -1.46 25.18
N ALA A 330 -2.54 -0.83 26.37
CA ALA A 330 -1.37 -0.85 27.25
C ALA A 330 -1.03 -2.28 27.71
N LEU A 331 -2.03 -3.10 28.01
CA LEU A 331 -1.86 -4.51 28.35
C LEU A 331 -1.30 -5.32 27.18
N GLN A 332 -1.86 -5.17 25.97
CA GLN A 332 -1.34 -5.84 24.77
C GLN A 332 0.13 -5.50 24.49
N ARG A 333 0.56 -4.28 24.84
CA ARG A 333 1.94 -3.81 24.67
C ARG A 333 2.86 -4.08 25.86
N GLY A 334 2.34 -4.63 26.96
CA GLY A 334 3.11 -4.87 28.18
C GLY A 334 3.56 -3.60 28.91
N LEU A 335 2.83 -2.49 28.78
CA LEU A 335 3.16 -1.19 29.39
C LEU A 335 2.77 -1.15 30.88
N GLN A 336 3.51 -1.89 31.71
CA GLN A 336 3.23 -2.05 33.14
C GLN A 336 3.18 -0.72 33.91
N GLY A 337 4.11 0.20 33.62
CA GLY A 337 4.16 1.51 34.26
C GLY A 337 2.90 2.33 34.02
N LEU A 338 2.42 2.37 32.78
CA LEU A 338 1.18 3.05 32.41
C LEU A 338 -0.04 2.43 33.11
N LEU A 339 -0.16 1.09 33.08
CA LEU A 339 -1.25 0.37 33.75
C LEU A 339 -1.28 0.62 35.26
N THR A 340 -0.11 0.70 35.89
CA THR A 340 0.02 0.98 37.33
C THR A 340 -0.48 2.39 37.65
N GLY A 341 -0.05 3.38 36.86
CA GLY A 341 -0.54 4.77 36.99
C GLY A 341 -2.06 4.87 36.81
N MET A 342 -2.62 4.16 35.82
CA MET A 342 -4.06 4.08 35.60
C MET A 342 -4.79 3.44 36.78
N ALA A 343 -4.31 2.31 37.32
CA ALA A 343 -4.93 1.63 38.45
C ALA A 343 -5.00 2.51 39.70
N SER A 344 -3.96 3.30 39.96
CA SER A 344 -3.92 4.23 41.10
C SER A 344 -4.94 5.38 40.96
N ALA A 345 -5.08 5.91 39.75
CA ALA A 345 -5.92 7.08 39.47
C ALA A 345 -7.37 6.76 39.06
N GLU A 346 -7.70 5.50 38.78
CA GLU A 346 -9.02 5.12 38.23
C GLU A 346 -10.16 5.38 39.24
N PRO A 347 -11.15 6.23 38.90
CA PRO A 347 -12.28 6.51 39.77
C PRO A 347 -13.31 5.37 39.82
N HIS A 348 -13.43 4.56 38.77
CA HIS A 348 -14.45 3.50 38.72
C HIS A 348 -13.96 2.21 39.41
N PRO A 349 -14.64 1.74 40.48
CA PRO A 349 -14.15 0.61 41.30
C PRO A 349 -13.90 -0.68 40.50
N GLU A 350 -14.79 -1.01 39.57
CA GLU A 350 -14.67 -2.24 38.78
C GLU A 350 -13.47 -2.21 37.83
N LEU A 351 -13.27 -1.10 37.10
CA LEU A 351 -12.12 -0.94 36.21
C LEU A 351 -10.81 -0.87 37.01
N LYS A 352 -10.83 -0.21 38.18
CA LYS A 352 -9.68 -0.18 39.10
C LYS A 352 -9.26 -1.58 39.55
N LYS A 353 -10.24 -2.43 39.88
CA LYS A 353 -10.00 -3.83 40.22
C LYS A 353 -9.37 -4.60 39.04
N GLN A 354 -9.98 -4.49 37.85
CA GLN A 354 -9.49 -5.14 36.63
C GLN A 354 -8.04 -4.70 36.28
N LEU A 355 -7.75 -3.41 36.37
CA LEU A 355 -6.41 -2.85 36.15
C LEU A 355 -5.39 -3.39 37.16
N SER A 356 -5.76 -3.42 38.44
CA SER A 356 -4.87 -3.91 39.52
C SER A 356 -4.55 -5.39 39.34
N GLU A 357 -5.54 -6.20 38.93
CA GLU A 357 -5.33 -7.62 38.60
C GLU A 357 -4.41 -7.78 37.38
N ALA A 358 -4.59 -6.97 36.33
CA ALA A 358 -3.73 -6.99 35.15
C ALA A 358 -2.27 -6.64 35.47
N VAL A 359 -2.05 -5.61 36.30
CA VAL A 359 -0.71 -5.23 36.78
C VAL A 359 -0.05 -6.38 37.54
N ARG A 360 -0.80 -7.08 38.41
CA ARG A 360 -0.29 -8.24 39.15
C ARG A 360 0.12 -9.38 38.24
N ARG A 361 -0.68 -9.68 37.20
CA ARG A 361 -0.37 -10.73 36.21
C ARG A 361 0.91 -10.42 35.44
N LEU A 362 1.07 -9.18 34.99
CA LEU A 362 2.29 -8.74 34.30
C LEU A 362 3.54 -8.78 35.19
N ALA A 363 3.38 -8.50 36.49
CA ALA A 363 4.47 -8.55 37.48
C ALA A 363 4.90 -9.97 37.87
N SER A 364 4.15 -11.02 37.49
CA SER A 364 4.43 -12.42 37.85
C SER A 364 4.63 -13.33 36.62
N PRO A 365 5.70 -13.18 35.82
CA PRO A 365 5.88 -13.96 34.58
C PRO A 365 6.20 -15.45 34.80
N ALA A 366 6.40 -15.91 36.04
CA ALA A 366 7.10 -17.16 36.37
C ALA A 366 6.23 -18.35 36.78
N ALA A 367 4.90 -18.27 36.83
CA ALA A 367 4.06 -19.34 37.39
C ALA A 367 3.32 -20.23 36.36
N GLU A 368 3.30 -19.90 35.07
CA GLU A 368 2.49 -20.63 34.06
C GLU A 368 3.31 -21.33 32.96
N ARG A 369 4.64 -21.48 33.12
CA ARG A 369 5.48 -22.35 32.24
C ARG A 369 6.02 -23.60 32.96
N GLY A 370 5.29 -24.11 33.94
CA GLY A 370 5.64 -25.35 34.64
C GLY A 370 4.39 -26.13 35.04
N SER A 371 4.31 -27.38 34.59
CA SER A 371 3.18 -28.32 34.61
C SER A 371 2.23 -28.08 33.42
N THR A 372 2.21 -28.86 32.35
CA THR A 372 2.51 -30.30 32.16
C THR A 372 3.07 -30.57 30.77
#